data_AF-A0A0M3IGX4-F1
#
_entry.id   AF-A0A0M3IGX4-F1
#
_cell.length_a   1.000
_cell.length_b   1.000
_cell.length_c   1.000
_cell.angle_alpha   90.00
_cell.angle_beta   90.00
_cell.angle_gamma   90.00
#
_symmetry.space_group_name_H-M   'P 1'
#
loop_
_entity.id
_entity.type
_entity.pdbx_description
1 polymer ?
#
loop_
_entity_poly.entity_id
_entity_poly.type
_entity_poly.pdbx_seq_one_letter_code
_entity_poly.pdbx_strand_id
1 'polypeptide(L)'
;MNSTKIDLFVVYRDENNNWVGGMIVPKKEKLKWIYPPINNLCVGDLHGELFNVPCNVEQILEADYGINWKIPQKTSTFTWYSSHKNVQRTGHWEEHEWSSVYKVF
;
A
#
# COMPACT_ATOMS: atom_id res chain seq x y z
N MET A 1 23.16 -5.70 16.12
CA MET A 1 22.92 -6.02 14.71
C MET A 1 21.58 -5.42 14.33
N ASN A 2 21.53 -4.37 13.53
CA ASN A 2 20.26 -3.85 13.01
C ASN A 2 19.85 -4.76 11.85
N SER A 3 18.89 -5.64 12.07
CA SER A 3 18.27 -6.40 10.98
C SER A 3 17.38 -5.46 10.17
N THR A 4 17.70 -5.27 8.89
CA THR A 4 16.79 -4.64 7.93
C THR A 4 15.46 -5.39 7.96
N LYS A 5 14.36 -4.65 8.06
CA LYS A 5 13.00 -5.21 8.04
C LYS A 5 12.40 -5.00 6.65
N ILE A 6 11.57 -5.94 6.21
CA ILE A 6 10.79 -5.86 4.98
C ILE A 6 9.32 -6.06 5.38
N ASP A 7 8.47 -5.13 4.95
CA ASP A 7 7.02 -5.29 5.05
C ASP A 7 6.50 -5.92 3.75
N LEU A 8 5.71 -6.98 3.87
CA LEU A 8 5.11 -7.67 2.73
C LEU A 8 3.64 -7.29 2.59
N PHE A 9 3.28 -6.81 1.41
CA PHE A 9 1.91 -6.47 1.05
C PHE A 9 1.43 -7.39 -0.06
N VAL A 10 0.22 -7.94 0.09
CA VAL A 10 -0.41 -8.78 -0.93
C VAL A 10 -1.31 -7.91 -1.80
N VAL A 11 -1.07 -7.95 -3.10
CA VAL A 11 -1.86 -7.24 -4.11
C VAL A 11 -2.90 -8.18 -4.69
N TYR A 12 -4.16 -7.77 -4.65
CA TYR A 12 -5.28 -8.47 -5.25
C TYR A 12 -5.70 -7.77 -6.54
N ARG A 13 -6.46 -8.47 -7.38
CA ARG A 13 -7.01 -7.94 -8.64
C ARG A 13 -8.53 -8.05 -8.63
N ASP A 14 -9.21 -6.97 -9.00
CA ASP A 14 -10.62 -6.99 -9.39
C ASP A 14 -10.75 -6.82 -10.92
N GLU A 15 -11.96 -6.59 -11.43
CA GLU A 15 -12.20 -6.47 -12.87
C GLU A 15 -11.39 -5.33 -13.52
N ASN A 16 -11.23 -4.21 -12.80
CA ASN A 16 -10.74 -2.95 -13.37
C ASN A 16 -9.52 -2.37 -12.66
N ASN A 17 -9.14 -2.90 -11.50
CA ASN A 17 -8.13 -2.35 -10.62
C ASN A 17 -7.33 -3.44 -9.90
N ASN A 18 -6.17 -3.03 -9.40
CA ASN A 18 -5.46 -3.76 -8.37
C ASN A 18 -5.68 -3.09 -7.03
N TRP A 19 -5.57 -3.84 -5.93
CA TRP A 19 -5.73 -3.26 -4.61
C TRP A 19 -4.96 -4.00 -3.53
N VAL A 20 -4.62 -3.26 -2.47
CA VAL A 20 -4.01 -3.80 -1.25
C VAL A 20 -4.97 -3.58 -0.09
N GLY A 21 -5.14 -4.59 0.74
CA GLY A 21 -5.90 -4.50 1.99
C GLY A 21 -5.00 -4.10 3.15
N GLY A 22 -5.54 -3.36 4.10
CA GLY A 22 -4.86 -3.02 5.35
C GLY A 22 -5.86 -2.65 6.45
N MET A 23 -5.34 -2.27 7.62
CA MET A 23 -6.20 -1.92 8.74
C MET A 23 -5.54 -0.95 9.72
N ILE A 24 -6.36 -0.18 10.45
CA ILE A 24 -5.91 0.57 11.63
C ILE A 24 -6.24 -0.27 12.86
N VAL A 25 -5.25 -1.01 13.34
CA VAL A 25 -5.39 -2.02 14.40
C VAL A 25 -6.11 -1.48 15.64
N PRO A 26 -5.74 -0.32 16.23
CA PRO A 26 -6.42 0.19 17.43
C PRO A 26 -7.90 0.51 17.21
N LYS A 27 -8.31 0.79 15.97
CA LYS A 27 -9.68 1.11 15.59
C LYS A 27 -10.44 -0.08 15.02
N LYS A 28 -9.78 -1.21 14.76
CA LYS A 28 -10.31 -2.32 13.96
C LYS A 28 -10.88 -1.87 12.60
N GLU A 29 -10.36 -0.77 12.04
CA GLU A 29 -10.86 -0.17 10.82
C GLU A 29 -10.24 -0.81 9.58
N LYS A 30 -11.05 -1.15 8.57
CA LYS A 30 -10.66 -1.75 7.30
C LYS A 30 -10.27 -0.66 6.30
N LEU A 31 -9.11 -0.83 5.67
CA LEU A 31 -8.59 0.08 4.64
C LEU A 31 -8.32 -0.68 3.34
N LYS A 32 -8.50 0.00 2.21
CA LYS A 32 -8.25 -0.53 0.87
C LYS A 32 -7.54 0.53 0.02
N TRP A 33 -6.34 0.24 -0.47
CA TRP A 33 -5.63 1.09 -1.44
C TRP A 33 -5.98 0.60 -2.83
N ILE A 34 -6.47 1.49 -3.69
CA ILE A 34 -6.81 1.16 -5.07
C ILE A 34 -5.70 1.63 -6.01
N TYR A 35 -5.32 0.77 -6.94
CA TYR A 35 -4.27 1.01 -7.92
C TYR A 35 -4.82 0.79 -9.34
N PRO A 36 -4.32 1.54 -10.33
CA PRO A 36 -4.56 1.19 -11.73
C PRO A 36 -4.04 -0.24 -12.01
N PRO A 37 -4.56 -0.92 -13.05
CA PRO A 37 -4.14 -2.27 -13.39
C PRO A 37 -2.63 -2.42 -13.55
N ILE A 38 -2.06 -3.37 -12.82
CA ILE A 38 -0.69 -3.84 -12.97
C ILE A 38 -0.76 -5.07 -13.89
N ASN A 39 -0.53 -4.86 -15.18
CA ASN A 39 -0.63 -5.93 -16.18
C ASN A 39 0.72 -6.60 -16.47
N ASN A 40 1.82 -5.88 -16.27
CA ASN A 40 3.17 -6.35 -16.56
C ASN A 40 4.15 -5.87 -15.50
N LEU A 41 5.21 -6.65 -15.29
CA LEU A 41 6.33 -6.29 -14.46
C LEU A 41 7.54 -5.95 -15.35
N CYS A 42 8.25 -4.90 -14.95
CA CYS A 42 9.47 -4.39 -15.52
C CYS A 42 10.58 -4.47 -14.46
N VAL A 43 11.82 -4.14 -14.83
CA VAL A 43 12.95 -4.14 -13.91
C VAL A 43 13.29 -2.71 -13.49
N GLY A 44 13.44 -2.47 -12.20
CA GLY A 44 13.97 -1.25 -11.61
C GLY A 44 15.26 -1.52 -10.84
N ASP A 45 16.17 -0.55 -10.84
CA ASP A 45 17.38 -0.56 -10.01
C ASP A 45 17.10 0.11 -8.67
N LEU A 46 17.48 -0.54 -7.58
CA LEU A 46 17.51 0.02 -6.25
C LEU A 46 18.89 -0.24 -5.63
N HIS A 47 19.76 0.76 -5.72
CA HIS A 47 21.14 0.71 -5.19
C HIS A 47 21.99 -0.42 -5.79
N GLY A 48 21.84 -0.69 -7.09
CA GLY A 48 22.59 -1.72 -7.80
C GLY A 48 21.96 -3.12 -7.74
N GLU A 49 20.87 -3.28 -7.00
CA GLU A 49 20.07 -4.49 -6.97
C GLU A 49 18.82 -4.34 -7.86
N LEU A 50 18.51 -5.38 -8.64
CA LEU A 50 17.42 -5.36 -9.59
C LEU A 50 16.13 -5.92 -8.98
N PHE A 51 15.05 -5.15 -9.04
CA PHE A 51 13.73 -5.53 -8.53
C PHE A 51 12.68 -5.50 -9.63
N ASN A 52 11.70 -6.40 -9.52
CA ASN A 52 10.51 -6.33 -10.35
C ASN A 52 9.61 -5.20 -9.85
N VAL A 53 9.23 -4.29 -10.76
CA VAL A 53 8.35 -3.16 -10.49
C VAL A 53 7.21 -3.14 -11.52
N PRO A 54 6.04 -2.54 -11.23
CA PRO A 54 5.02 -2.31 -12.23
C PRO A 54 5.58 -1.53 -13.42
N CYS A 55 5.32 -1.97 -14.66
CA CYS A 55 5.75 -1.21 -15.83
C CYS A 55 5.10 0.18 -15.92
N ASN A 56 3.91 0.36 -15.33
CA ASN A 56 3.20 1.63 -15.22
C ASN A 56 3.51 2.36 -13.89
N VAL A 57 4.77 2.34 -13.43
CA VAL A 57 5.21 2.86 -12.13
C VAL A 57 4.73 4.29 -11.85
N GLU A 58 4.76 5.20 -12.83
CA GLU A 58 4.32 6.58 -12.62
C GLU A 58 2.82 6.66 -12.29
N GLN A 59 1.97 5.85 -12.93
CA GLN A 59 0.53 5.82 -12.63
C GLN A 59 0.26 5.27 -11.22
N ILE A 60 1.06 4.31 -10.76
CA ILE A 60 0.97 3.76 -9.40
C ILE A 60 1.34 4.83 -8.38
N LEU A 61 2.45 5.55 -8.60
CA LEU A 61 2.91 6.64 -7.73
C LEU A 61 1.93 7.82 -7.72
N GLU A 62 1.33 8.15 -8.86
CA GLU A 62 0.29 9.19 -8.95
C GLU A 62 -1.00 8.79 -8.23
N ALA A 63 -1.36 7.50 -8.21
CA ALA A 63 -2.49 7.02 -7.42
C ALA A 63 -2.23 7.18 -5.90
N ASP A 64 -1.03 6.81 -5.44
CA ASP A 64 -0.66 6.93 -4.02
C ASP A 64 -0.51 8.40 -3.58
N TYR A 65 0.28 9.20 -4.32
CA TYR A 65 0.75 10.51 -3.86
C TYR A 65 0.19 11.70 -4.66
N GLY A 66 -0.42 11.44 -5.82
CA GLY A 66 -0.91 12.46 -6.77
C GLY A 66 0.13 12.90 -7.80
N ILE A 67 -0.29 13.76 -8.73
CA ILE A 67 0.54 14.23 -9.87
C ILE A 67 1.88 14.88 -9.47
N ASN A 68 1.96 15.43 -8.25
CA ASN A 68 3.16 16.06 -7.71
C ASN A 68 4.00 15.12 -6.82
N TRP A 69 3.92 13.80 -7.03
CA TRP A 69 4.59 12.79 -6.21
C TRP A 69 6.11 12.97 -6.10
N LYS A 70 6.74 13.62 -7.09
CA LYS A 70 8.18 13.95 -7.09
C LYS A 70 8.55 15.04 -6.08
N ILE A 71 7.58 15.77 -5.52
CA ILE A 71 7.81 16.78 -4.48
C ILE A 71 7.78 16.09 -3.11
N PRO A 72 8.89 16.08 -2.35
CA PRO A 72 8.92 15.43 -1.04
C PRO A 72 7.93 16.06 -0.07
N GLN A 73 7.18 15.23 0.66
CA GLN A 73 6.38 15.67 1.79
C GLN A 73 7.17 15.56 3.10
N LYS A 74 6.91 16.50 4.03
CA LYS A 74 7.52 16.46 5.35
C LYS A 74 7.01 15.24 6.13
N THR A 75 7.93 14.41 6.61
CA THR A 75 7.61 13.21 7.41
C THR A 75 6.77 13.54 8.65
N SER A 76 6.99 14.69 9.28
CA SER A 76 6.24 15.12 10.47
C SER A 76 4.74 15.33 10.23
N THR A 77 4.33 15.48 8.98
CA THR A 77 2.93 15.68 8.59
C THR A 77 2.38 14.54 7.74
N PHE A 78 3.19 13.51 7.49
CA PHE A 78 2.81 12.38 6.64
C PHE A 78 2.20 11.27 7.48
N THR A 79 1.02 10.82 7.10
CA THR A 79 0.33 9.68 7.72
C THR A 79 -0.14 8.75 6.62
N TRP A 80 0.43 7.55 6.53
CA TRP A 80 0.25 6.61 5.42
C TRP A 80 -1.21 6.31 5.04
N TYR A 81 -2.13 6.24 6.01
CA TYR A 81 -3.55 5.97 5.74
C TYR A 81 -4.41 7.21 5.42
N SER A 82 -3.88 8.43 5.58
CA SER A 82 -4.65 9.67 5.35
C SER A 82 -3.99 10.65 4.38
N SER A 83 -2.68 10.57 4.20
CA SER A 83 -1.91 11.37 3.24
C SER A 83 -1.91 10.74 1.85
N HIS A 84 -2.02 9.42 1.75
CA HIS A 84 -2.21 8.73 0.46
C HIS A 84 -3.59 9.08 -0.11
N LYS A 85 -3.65 9.22 -1.45
CA LYS A 85 -4.86 9.68 -2.16
C LYS A 85 -5.78 8.56 -2.60
N ASN A 86 -5.30 7.33 -2.63
CA ASN A 86 -6.02 6.14 -3.09
C ASN A 86 -6.59 5.26 -1.96
N VAL A 87 -6.62 5.75 -0.72
CA VAL A 87 -7.12 4.98 0.43
C VAL A 87 -8.63 5.10 0.55
N GLN A 88 -9.30 3.96 0.64
CA GLN A 88 -10.72 3.84 0.96
C GLN A 88 -10.90 3.21 2.34
N ARG A 89 -11.76 3.83 3.16
CA ARG A 89 -12.23 3.24 4.43
C ARG A 89 -13.41 2.33 4.12
N THR A 90 -13.28 1.05 4.41
CA THR A 90 -14.23 0.00 3.96
C THR A 90 -14.97 -0.65 5.13
N GLY A 91 -15.09 0.06 6.25
CA GLY A 91 -15.82 -0.36 7.44
C GLY A 91 -14.90 -0.82 8.57
N HIS A 92 -15.43 -1.65 9.46
CA HIS A 92 -14.71 -2.17 10.63
C HIS A 92 -14.79 -3.70 10.68
N TRP A 93 -13.85 -4.33 11.38
CA TRP A 93 -13.94 -5.74 11.75
C TRP A 93 -14.87 -5.90 12.94
N GLU A 94 -15.75 -6.88 12.87
CA GLU A 94 -16.58 -7.29 13.99
C GLU A 94 -15.70 -7.96 15.07
N GLU A 95 -16.18 -7.96 16.31
CA GLU A 95 -15.40 -8.49 17.42
C GLU A 95 -15.07 -9.99 17.25
N HIS A 96 -16.03 -10.76 16.74
CA HIS A 96 -15.87 -12.19 16.51
C HIS A 96 -14.90 -12.52 15.36
N GLU A 97 -14.67 -11.59 14.42
CA GLU A 97 -13.72 -11.77 13.30
C GLU A 97 -12.27 -11.51 13.74
N TRP A 98 -12.08 -10.67 14.77
CA TRP A 98 -10.79 -10.04 15.09
C TRP A 98 -9.65 -11.04 15.32
N SER A 99 -9.92 -12.11 16.06
CA SER A 99 -8.91 -13.12 16.39
C SER A 99 -8.42 -13.90 15.17
N SER A 100 -9.17 -13.90 14.07
CA SER A 100 -8.80 -14.57 12.81
C SER A 100 -7.98 -13.67 11.88
N VAL A 101 -8.21 -12.35 11.91
CA VAL A 101 -7.64 -11.39 10.95
C VAL A 101 -6.41 -10.63 11.46
N TYR A 102 -6.20 -10.56 12.78
CA TYR A 102 -5.03 -9.93 13.37
C TYR A 102 -4.25 -10.91 14.25
N LYS A 103 -3.00 -11.16 13.88
CA LYS A 103 -2.07 -12.05 14.58
C LYS A 103 -0.77 -11.29 14.86
N VAL A 104 -0.24 -11.45 16.06
CA VAL A 104 1.10 -10.98 16.44
C VAL A 104 1.96 -12.23 16.61
N PHE A 105 3.11 -12.28 15.94
CA PHE A 105 4.06 -13.40 15.97
C PHE A 105 5.31 -13.02 16.75
#